data_AF-A0AAN8F4P7-F1
#
_entry.id   AF-A0AAN8F4P7-F1
#
_cell.length_a   1.000
_cell.length_b   1.000
_cell.length_c   1.000
_cell.angle_alpha   90.00
_cell.angle_beta   90.00
_cell.angle_gamma   90.00
#
_symmetry.space_group_name_H-M   'P 1'
#
loop_
_entity.id
_entity.type
_entity.pdbx_description
1 polymer ?
#
loop_
_entity_poly.entity_id
_entity_poly.type
_entity_poly.pdbx_seq_one_letter_code
_entity_poly.pdbx_strand_id
1 'polypeptide(L)'
;MRRSSSRREEDAERRQRKASKKGLLDKQKKPNGQRRRRALECSEEYSIRSTENAQRQRRRRELESFEEYTVRSAENAQRQRRRRELESFEEYTVRSAENAQRQRRRRELESFEEYTVRSAENAQRQRRRREAESIEEASVRRMEDAERRRVRRSLESIEERSARLHVDAHRHQQNRNNESAMEQSSRLEANAARNRQRRAEFVESTGVALCTRISEAHYLGELNQTRVHCGSRHFHCEVKSSHPGLMRFLSELLSNVNVYAQSFKMMSEVEQAELAAAARENRAPLD
;
A
#
# COMPACT_ATOMS: atom_id res chain seq x y z
N MET A 1 2.12 -11.43 -103.14
CA MET A 1 1.80 -12.50 -102.16
C MET A 1 1.71 -12.05 -100.68
N ARG A 2 1.89 -10.76 -100.29
CA ARG A 2 1.89 -10.33 -98.87
C ARG A 2 0.52 -10.02 -98.24
N ARG A 3 -0.57 -9.87 -99.02
CA ARG A 3 -1.91 -9.52 -98.49
C ARG A 3 -2.69 -10.70 -97.91
N SER A 4 -2.29 -11.94 -98.21
CA SER A 4 -2.95 -13.15 -97.75
C SER A 4 -2.49 -13.64 -96.37
N SER A 5 -1.30 -13.23 -95.91
CA SER A 5 -0.80 -13.55 -94.57
C SER A 5 -1.44 -12.69 -93.49
N SER A 6 -1.60 -11.37 -93.71
CA SER A 6 -2.17 -10.48 -92.68
C SER A 6 -3.65 -10.77 -92.38
N ARG A 7 -4.44 -11.16 -93.38
CA ARG A 7 -5.84 -11.58 -93.17
C ARG A 7 -5.95 -12.86 -92.33
N ARG A 8 -5.00 -13.79 -92.48
CA ARG A 8 -4.96 -15.04 -91.69
C ARG A 8 -4.59 -14.78 -90.24
N GLU A 9 -3.68 -13.83 -89.98
CA GLU A 9 -3.32 -13.39 -88.63
C GLU A 9 -4.48 -12.65 -87.94
N GLU A 10 -5.15 -11.73 -88.64
CA GLU A 10 -6.35 -11.05 -88.12
C GLU A 10 -7.49 -12.02 -87.76
N ASP A 11 -7.72 -13.04 -88.60
CA ASP A 11 -8.72 -14.08 -88.33
C ASP A 11 -8.32 -14.97 -87.13
N ALA A 12 -7.03 -15.26 -86.95
CA ALA A 12 -6.53 -16.01 -85.80
C ALA A 12 -6.68 -15.21 -84.49
N GLU A 13 -6.32 -13.92 -84.49
CA GLU A 13 -6.55 -13.04 -83.35
C GLU A 13 -8.03 -12.87 -83.04
N ARG A 14 -8.89 -12.73 -84.06
CA ARG A 14 -10.34 -12.63 -83.88
C ARG A 14 -10.92 -13.91 -83.28
N ARG A 15 -10.39 -15.08 -83.64
CA ARG A 15 -10.74 -16.38 -83.02
C ARG A 15 -10.27 -16.45 -81.57
N GLN A 16 -9.05 -16.03 -81.24
CA GLN A 16 -8.53 -16.00 -79.87
C GLN A 16 -9.33 -15.03 -78.98
N ARG A 17 -9.68 -13.83 -79.46
CA ARG A 17 -10.51 -12.87 -78.73
C ARG A 17 -11.93 -13.41 -78.50
N LYS A 18 -12.53 -14.07 -79.50
CA LYS A 18 -13.84 -14.74 -79.34
C LYS A 18 -13.79 -15.90 -78.34
N ALA A 19 -12.74 -16.71 -78.36
CA ALA A 19 -12.55 -17.81 -77.41
C ALA A 19 -12.33 -17.30 -75.98
N SER A 20 -11.51 -16.25 -75.80
CA SER A 20 -11.29 -15.59 -74.50
C SER A 20 -12.57 -14.97 -73.96
N LYS A 21 -13.33 -14.24 -74.81
CA LYS A 21 -14.61 -13.62 -74.43
C LYS A 21 -15.68 -14.66 -74.10
N LYS A 22 -15.75 -15.77 -74.85
CA LYS A 22 -16.64 -16.91 -74.56
C LYS A 22 -16.25 -17.58 -73.24
N GLY A 23 -14.96 -17.81 -73.00
CA GLY A 23 -14.45 -18.34 -71.74
C GLY A 23 -14.77 -17.43 -70.54
N LEU A 24 -14.69 -16.11 -70.69
CA LEU A 24 -15.12 -15.16 -69.65
C LEU A 24 -16.63 -15.22 -69.40
N LEU A 25 -17.45 -15.23 -70.45
CA LEU A 25 -18.91 -15.30 -70.35
C LEU A 25 -19.38 -16.59 -69.69
N ASP A 26 -18.77 -17.73 -70.04
CA ASP A 26 -19.09 -19.02 -69.43
C ASP A 26 -18.65 -19.09 -67.97
N LYS A 27 -17.52 -18.46 -67.61
CA LYS A 27 -17.08 -18.30 -66.22
C LYS A 27 -18.02 -17.40 -65.41
N GLN A 28 -18.71 -16.44 -66.02
CA GLN A 28 -19.69 -15.57 -65.35
C GLN A 28 -21.09 -16.21 -65.22
N LYS A 29 -21.53 -17.03 -66.19
CA LYS A 29 -22.85 -17.68 -66.15
C LYS A 29 -22.94 -18.84 -65.15
N LYS A 30 -21.90 -19.66 -65.03
CA LYS A 30 -21.84 -20.82 -64.11
C LYS A 30 -22.07 -20.47 -62.63
N PRO A 31 -21.42 -19.45 -62.03
CA PRO A 31 -21.64 -19.11 -60.62
C PRO A 31 -23.06 -18.61 -60.35
N ASN A 32 -23.71 -17.97 -61.32
CA ASN A 32 -25.09 -17.48 -61.18
C ASN A 32 -26.11 -18.61 -61.16
N GLY A 33 -25.97 -19.64 -62.00
CA GLY A 33 -26.86 -20.80 -61.98
C GLY A 33 -26.76 -21.60 -60.68
N GLN A 34 -25.54 -21.81 -60.18
CA GLN A 34 -25.32 -22.51 -58.92
C GLN A 34 -25.84 -21.69 -57.74
N ARG A 35 -25.61 -20.38 -57.68
CA ARG A 35 -26.19 -19.50 -56.65
C ARG A 35 -27.71 -19.55 -56.63
N ARG A 36 -28.38 -19.51 -57.79
CA ARG A 36 -29.84 -19.61 -57.88
C ARG A 36 -30.36 -20.96 -57.38
N ARG A 37 -29.71 -22.07 -57.76
CA ARG A 37 -30.05 -23.40 -57.23
C ARG A 37 -29.91 -23.46 -55.71
N ARG A 38 -28.82 -22.91 -55.16
CA ARG A 38 -28.58 -22.87 -53.71
C ARG A 38 -29.56 -21.98 -52.95
N ALA A 39 -30.07 -20.91 -53.57
CA ALA A 39 -31.05 -20.02 -52.97
C ALA A 39 -32.45 -20.66 -52.90
N LEU A 40 -32.69 -21.70 -53.70
CA LEU A 40 -33.95 -22.45 -53.74
C LEU A 40 -33.86 -23.79 -53.01
N GLU A 41 -32.70 -24.14 -52.45
CA GLU A 41 -32.54 -25.37 -51.66
C GLU A 41 -33.44 -25.31 -50.42
N CYS A 42 -34.13 -26.40 -50.14
CA CYS A 42 -34.82 -26.55 -48.86
C CYS A 42 -33.82 -26.85 -47.73
N SER A 43 -34.26 -26.76 -46.47
CA SER A 43 -33.42 -27.02 -45.29
C SER A 43 -32.77 -28.41 -45.32
N GLU A 44 -33.50 -29.41 -45.79
CA GLU A 44 -33.03 -30.80 -45.86
C GLU A 44 -31.98 -30.99 -46.96
N GLU A 45 -32.23 -30.47 -48.16
CA GLU A 45 -31.25 -30.45 -49.26
C GLU A 45 -29.97 -29.70 -48.86
N TYR A 46 -30.11 -28.57 -48.16
CA TYR A 46 -28.98 -27.83 -47.60
C TYR A 46 -28.18 -28.68 -46.61
N SER A 47 -28.87 -29.39 -45.69
CA SER A 47 -28.25 -30.26 -44.68
C SER A 47 -27.48 -31.41 -45.32
N ILE A 48 -28.09 -32.11 -46.28
CA ILE A 48 -27.45 -33.21 -47.03
C ILE A 48 -26.18 -32.71 -47.73
N ARG A 49 -26.29 -31.61 -48.49
CA ARG A 49 -25.14 -31.03 -49.18
C ARG A 49 -24.04 -30.58 -48.21
N SER A 50 -24.42 -30.00 -47.08
CA SER A 50 -23.48 -29.55 -46.04
C SER A 50 -22.73 -30.73 -45.42
N THR A 51 -23.44 -31.81 -45.07
CA THR A 51 -22.85 -33.02 -44.49
C THR A 51 -21.95 -33.74 -45.49
N GLU A 52 -22.36 -33.90 -46.75
CA GLU A 52 -21.51 -34.46 -47.81
C GLU A 52 -20.24 -33.64 -48.04
N ASN A 53 -20.35 -32.31 -48.04
CA ASN A 53 -19.18 -31.44 -48.17
C ASN A 53 -18.24 -31.57 -46.97
N ALA A 54 -18.79 -31.65 -45.76
CA ALA A 54 -18.00 -31.90 -44.55
C ALA A 54 -17.28 -33.25 -44.62
N GLN A 55 -17.96 -34.32 -45.07
CA GLN A 55 -17.36 -35.64 -45.24
C GLN A 55 -16.26 -35.65 -46.30
N ARG A 56 -16.47 -35.02 -47.46
CA ARG A 56 -15.43 -34.86 -48.50
C ARG A 56 -14.19 -34.14 -47.96
N GLN A 57 -14.39 -33.07 -47.18
CA GLN A 57 -13.27 -32.36 -46.55
C GLN A 57 -12.55 -33.18 -45.48
N ARG A 58 -13.27 -33.99 -44.69
CA ARG A 58 -12.66 -34.92 -43.73
C ARG A 58 -11.77 -35.94 -44.42
N ARG A 59 -12.30 -36.65 -45.43
CA ARG A 59 -11.54 -37.63 -46.22
C ARG A 59 -10.28 -37.01 -46.84
N ARG A 60 -10.39 -35.79 -47.38
CA ARG A 60 -9.22 -35.07 -47.91
C ARG A 60 -8.17 -34.78 -46.83
N ARG A 61 -8.58 -34.40 -45.62
CA ARG A 61 -7.66 -34.12 -44.50
C ARG A 61 -7.04 -35.39 -43.91
N GLU A 62 -7.75 -36.51 -43.94
CA GLU A 62 -7.25 -37.82 -43.49
C GLU A 62 -6.16 -38.37 -44.41
N LEU A 63 -6.26 -38.08 -45.71
CA LEU A 63 -5.28 -38.47 -46.72
C LEU A 63 -4.18 -37.42 -46.96
N GLU A 64 -4.21 -36.31 -46.21
CA GLU A 64 -3.29 -35.20 -46.38
C GLU A 64 -1.88 -35.60 -45.92
N SER A 65 -0.86 -35.30 -46.73
CA SER A 65 0.52 -35.52 -46.31
C SER A 65 0.93 -34.52 -45.21
N PHE A 66 2.02 -34.80 -44.50
CA PHE A 66 2.54 -33.84 -43.52
C PHE A 66 2.89 -32.49 -44.16
N GLU A 67 3.49 -32.49 -45.35
CA GLU A 67 3.82 -31.25 -46.08
C GLU A 67 2.56 -30.46 -46.45
N GLU A 68 1.55 -31.12 -47.01
CA GLU A 68 0.27 -30.49 -47.34
C GLU A 68 -0.41 -29.91 -46.08
N TYR A 69 -0.39 -30.65 -44.97
CA TYR A 69 -0.90 -30.20 -43.67
C TYR A 69 -0.18 -28.94 -43.20
N THR A 70 1.15 -28.91 -43.26
CA THR A 70 1.93 -27.74 -42.80
C THR A 70 1.64 -26.51 -43.64
N VAL A 71 1.56 -26.65 -44.97
CA VAL A 71 1.19 -25.57 -45.89
C VAL A 71 -0.22 -25.06 -45.58
N ARG A 72 -1.21 -25.96 -45.49
CA ARG A 72 -2.60 -25.60 -45.15
C ARG A 72 -2.70 -24.91 -43.80
N SER A 73 -1.97 -25.40 -42.79
CA SER A 73 -1.94 -24.83 -41.44
C SER A 73 -1.33 -23.43 -41.45
N ALA A 74 -0.21 -23.25 -42.15
CA ALA A 74 0.47 -21.96 -42.30
C ALA A 74 -0.40 -20.94 -43.04
N GLU A 75 -1.04 -21.33 -44.15
CA GLU A 75 -1.97 -20.45 -44.87
C GLU A 75 -3.17 -20.06 -44.01
N ASN A 76 -3.73 -21.00 -43.25
CA ASN A 76 -4.83 -20.70 -42.32
C ASN A 76 -4.38 -19.71 -41.24
N ALA A 77 -3.18 -19.88 -40.68
CA ALA A 77 -2.61 -18.94 -39.73
C ALA A 77 -2.43 -17.54 -40.35
N GLN A 78 -1.93 -17.45 -41.59
CA GLN A 78 -1.81 -16.18 -42.31
C GLN A 78 -3.17 -15.52 -42.59
N ARG A 79 -4.18 -16.28 -43.03
CA ARG A 79 -5.55 -15.78 -43.22
C ARG A 79 -6.12 -15.22 -41.92
N GLN A 80 -5.91 -15.90 -40.79
CA GLN A 80 -6.35 -15.42 -39.47
C GLN A 80 -5.60 -14.17 -39.02
N ARG A 81 -4.29 -14.07 -39.29
CA ARG A 81 -3.52 -12.84 -39.01
C ARG A 81 -4.07 -11.66 -39.80
N ARG A 82 -4.22 -11.79 -41.12
CA ARG A 82 -4.80 -10.74 -41.97
C ARG A 82 -6.20 -10.33 -41.52
N ARG A 83 -7.05 -11.29 -41.12
CA ARG A 83 -8.37 -10.99 -40.57
C ARG A 83 -8.30 -10.16 -39.29
N ARG A 84 -7.35 -10.46 -38.40
CA ARG A 84 -7.13 -9.72 -37.15
C ARG A 84 -6.52 -8.33 -37.38
N GLU A 85 -5.69 -8.18 -38.40
CA GLU A 85 -5.10 -6.89 -38.78
C GLU A 85 -6.14 -5.93 -39.36
N LEU A 86 -7.15 -6.46 -40.05
CA LEU A 86 -8.27 -5.70 -40.63
C LEU A 86 -9.48 -5.60 -39.70
N GLU A 87 -9.39 -6.14 -38.48
CA GLU A 87 -10.47 -6.18 -37.50
C GLU A 87 -10.81 -4.76 -37.03
N SER A 88 -12.10 -4.42 -36.97
CA SER A 88 -12.52 -3.15 -36.37
C SER A 88 -12.32 -3.18 -34.85
N PHE A 89 -12.34 -2.02 -34.20
CA PHE A 89 -12.27 -1.98 -32.73
C PHE A 89 -13.44 -2.74 -32.08
N GLU A 90 -14.66 -2.62 -32.63
CA GLU A 90 -15.83 -3.35 -32.14
C GLU A 90 -15.65 -4.87 -32.28
N GLU A 91 -15.21 -5.35 -33.44
CA GLU A 91 -14.94 -6.78 -33.65
C GLU A 91 -13.85 -7.29 -32.69
N TYR A 92 -12.78 -6.51 -32.50
CA TYR A 92 -11.71 -6.83 -31.55
C TYR A 92 -12.24 -6.97 -30.12
N THR A 93 -13.07 -6.01 -29.67
CA THR A 93 -13.62 -6.04 -28.31
C THR A 93 -14.53 -7.25 -28.10
N VAL A 94 -15.40 -7.57 -29.07
CA VAL A 94 -16.26 -8.76 -29.03
C VAL A 94 -15.40 -10.03 -28.97
N ARG A 95 -14.42 -10.18 -29.87
CA ARG A 95 -13.52 -11.35 -29.90
C ARG A 95 -12.74 -11.49 -28.59
N SER A 96 -12.24 -10.38 -28.05
CA SER A 96 -11.49 -10.35 -26.78
C SER A 96 -12.38 -10.75 -25.61
N ALA A 97 -13.60 -10.23 -25.54
CA ALA A 97 -14.59 -10.55 -24.53
C ALA A 97 -15.01 -12.03 -24.58
N GLU A 98 -15.29 -12.57 -25.78
CA GLU A 98 -15.60 -14.00 -25.94
C GLU A 98 -14.43 -14.89 -25.52
N ASN A 99 -13.20 -14.53 -25.87
CA ASN A 99 -12.02 -15.26 -25.44
C ASN A 99 -11.89 -15.25 -23.92
N ALA A 100 -12.10 -14.09 -23.28
CA ALA A 100 -12.11 -13.99 -21.83
C ALA A 100 -13.21 -14.87 -21.21
N GLN A 101 -14.41 -14.88 -21.78
CA GLN A 101 -15.51 -15.72 -21.31
C GLN A 101 -15.21 -17.22 -21.46
N ARG A 102 -14.64 -17.64 -22.59
CA ARG A 102 -14.20 -19.04 -22.80
C ARG A 102 -13.16 -19.46 -21.75
N GLN A 103 -12.20 -18.58 -21.46
CA GLN A 103 -11.19 -18.85 -20.42
C GLN A 103 -11.80 -18.91 -19.01
N ARG A 104 -12.78 -18.05 -18.69
CA ARG A 104 -13.51 -18.12 -17.42
C ARG A 104 -14.25 -19.44 -17.28
N ARG A 105 -15.05 -19.83 -18.27
CA ARG A 105 -15.77 -21.12 -18.27
C ARG A 105 -14.82 -22.31 -18.10
N ARG A 106 -13.67 -22.29 -18.77
CA ARG A 106 -12.65 -23.33 -18.59
C ARG A 106 -12.12 -23.39 -17.16
N ARG A 107 -11.91 -22.24 -16.51
CA ARG A 107 -11.45 -22.16 -15.11
C ARG A 107 -12.52 -22.55 -14.10
N GLU A 108 -13.79 -22.30 -14.40
CA GLU A 108 -14.93 -22.70 -13.57
C GLU A 108 -15.13 -24.22 -13.55
N LEU A 109 -14.82 -24.88 -14.67
CA LEU A 109 -14.88 -26.33 -14.83
C LEU A 109 -13.54 -27.03 -14.51
N GLU A 110 -12.54 -26.28 -14.05
CA GLU A 110 -11.20 -26.78 -13.75
C GLU A 110 -11.25 -27.73 -12.54
N SER A 111 -10.62 -28.90 -12.66
CA SER A 111 -10.48 -29.80 -11.50
C SER A 111 -9.51 -29.22 -10.47
N PHE A 112 -9.53 -29.74 -9.24
CA PHE A 112 -8.56 -29.32 -8.23
C PHE A 112 -7.11 -29.59 -8.67
N GLU A 113 -6.85 -30.73 -9.31
CA GLU A 113 -5.52 -31.07 -9.84
C GLU A 113 -5.09 -30.09 -10.93
N GLU A 114 -5.96 -29.79 -11.90
CA GLU A 114 -5.66 -28.82 -12.95
C GLU A 114 -5.39 -27.42 -12.37
N TYR A 115 -6.20 -27.00 -11.38
CA TYR A 115 -6.01 -25.74 -10.67
C TYR A 115 -4.65 -25.69 -9.98
N THR A 116 -4.26 -26.74 -9.26
CA THR A 116 -2.97 -26.78 -8.54
C THR A 116 -1.80 -26.71 -9.50
N VAL A 117 -1.84 -27.45 -10.61
CA VAL A 117 -0.81 -27.39 -11.67
C VAL A 117 -0.74 -25.98 -12.27
N ARG A 118 -1.86 -25.41 -12.68
CA ARG A 118 -1.91 -24.05 -13.25
C ARG A 118 -1.40 -23.00 -12.27
N SER A 119 -1.76 -23.12 -11.00
CA SER A 119 -1.32 -22.21 -9.93
C SER A 119 0.18 -22.33 -9.69
N ALA A 120 0.71 -23.56 -9.63
CA ALA A 120 2.13 -23.83 -9.46
C ALA A 120 2.96 -23.30 -10.66
N GLU A 121 2.52 -23.54 -11.89
CA GLU A 121 3.18 -23.00 -13.08
C GLU A 121 3.18 -21.46 -13.10
N ASN A 122 2.06 -20.84 -12.73
CA ASN A 122 1.98 -19.39 -12.61
C ASN A 122 2.96 -18.86 -11.56
N ALA A 123 3.03 -19.51 -10.40
CA ALA A 123 4.00 -19.15 -9.37
C ALA A 123 5.44 -19.30 -9.87
N GLN A 124 5.75 -20.36 -10.62
CA GLN A 124 7.08 -20.57 -11.22
C GLN A 124 7.41 -19.50 -12.26
N ARG A 125 6.46 -19.15 -13.15
CA ARG A 125 6.64 -18.05 -14.12
C ARG A 125 6.92 -16.73 -13.43
N GLN A 126 6.21 -16.43 -12.33
CA GLN A 126 6.44 -15.21 -11.55
C GLN A 126 7.79 -15.23 -10.83
N ARG A 127 8.24 -16.39 -10.32
CA ARG A 127 9.59 -16.53 -9.74
C ARG A 127 10.67 -16.26 -10.77
N ARG A 128 10.61 -16.94 -11.93
CA ARG A 128 11.58 -16.74 -13.03
C ARG A 128 11.62 -15.28 -13.48
N ARG A 129 10.46 -14.62 -13.58
CA ARG A 129 10.40 -13.19 -13.90
C ARG A 129 11.13 -12.35 -12.86
N ARG A 130 10.88 -12.59 -11.57
CA ARG A 130 11.53 -11.86 -10.46
C ARG A 130 13.01 -12.14 -10.32
N GLU A 131 13.46 -13.35 -10.66
CA GLU A 131 14.88 -13.73 -10.66
C GLU A 131 15.63 -13.06 -11.82
N ALA A 132 14.94 -12.82 -12.94
CA ALA A 132 15.47 -12.11 -14.10
C ALA A 132 15.33 -10.58 -14.02
N GLU A 133 14.64 -10.03 -13.00
CA GLU A 133 14.48 -8.58 -12.83
C GLU A 133 15.84 -7.93 -12.55
N SER A 134 16.08 -6.78 -13.19
CA SER A 134 17.20 -5.91 -12.79
C SER A 134 16.95 -5.27 -11.42
N ILE A 135 18.00 -4.72 -10.80
CA ILE A 135 17.88 -4.01 -9.51
C ILE A 135 16.91 -2.82 -9.65
N GLU A 136 16.97 -2.10 -10.77
CA GLU A 136 16.09 -0.95 -11.06
C GLU A 136 14.64 -1.39 -11.19
N GLU A 137 14.36 -2.43 -11.99
CA GLU A 137 13.00 -2.98 -12.15
C GLU A 137 12.43 -3.49 -10.82
N ALA A 138 13.25 -4.19 -10.03
CA ALA A 138 12.86 -4.64 -8.70
C ALA A 138 12.57 -3.47 -7.75
N SER A 139 13.34 -2.38 -7.85
CA SER A 139 13.13 -1.17 -7.05
C SER A 139 11.81 -0.49 -7.41
N VAL A 140 11.52 -0.32 -8.71
CA VAL A 140 10.26 0.27 -9.20
C VAL A 140 9.08 -0.58 -8.76
N ARG A 141 9.14 -1.91 -8.94
CA ARG A 141 8.08 -2.82 -8.48
C ARG A 141 7.81 -2.70 -6.98
N ARG A 142 8.86 -2.66 -6.15
CA ARG A 142 8.72 -2.50 -4.69
C ARG A 142 8.13 -1.14 -4.31
N MET A 143 8.52 -0.07 -5.00
CA MET A 143 7.98 1.28 -4.81
C MET A 143 6.49 1.33 -5.15
N GLU A 144 6.09 0.79 -6.31
CA GLU A 144 4.68 0.71 -6.68
C GLU A 144 3.87 -0.15 -5.71
N ASP A 145 4.42 -1.28 -5.24
CA ASP A 145 3.78 -2.13 -4.23
C ASP A 145 3.59 -1.37 -2.90
N ALA A 146 4.57 -0.55 -2.50
CA ALA A 146 4.48 0.29 -1.31
C ALA A 146 3.40 1.37 -1.46
N GLU A 147 3.34 2.05 -2.62
CA GLU A 147 2.31 3.05 -2.91
C GLU A 147 0.91 2.43 -2.97
N ARG A 148 0.74 1.29 -3.64
CA ARG A 148 -0.55 0.55 -3.64
C ARG A 148 -1.02 0.22 -2.22
N ARG A 149 -0.09 -0.21 -1.34
CA ARG A 149 -0.41 -0.47 0.08
C ARG A 149 -0.75 0.80 0.84
N ARG A 150 -0.05 1.90 0.58
CA ARG A 150 -0.31 3.20 1.20
C ARG A 150 -1.70 3.71 0.83
N VAL A 151 -2.03 3.72 -0.45
CA VAL A 151 -3.35 4.12 -0.96
C VAL A 151 -4.45 3.26 -0.37
N ARG A 152 -4.27 1.93 -0.35
CA ARG A 152 -5.24 1.02 0.28
C ARG A 152 -5.45 1.38 1.76
N ARG A 153 -4.38 1.61 2.52
CA ARG A 153 -4.45 1.96 3.95
C ARG A 153 -5.09 3.33 4.21
N SER A 154 -4.91 4.30 3.31
CA SER A 154 -5.57 5.61 3.45
C SER A 154 -7.07 5.55 3.19
N LEU A 155 -7.53 4.53 2.45
CA LEU A 155 -8.94 4.29 2.13
C LEU A 155 -9.60 3.26 3.06
N GLU A 156 -8.85 2.67 4.00
CA GLU A 156 -9.38 1.68 4.95
C GLU A 156 -10.46 2.32 5.84
N SER A 157 -11.58 1.61 5.99
CA SER A 157 -12.57 1.96 7.02
C SER A 157 -11.99 1.69 8.43
N ILE A 158 -12.65 2.23 9.47
CA ILE A 158 -12.24 1.98 10.87
C ILE A 158 -12.31 0.47 11.19
N GLU A 159 -13.33 -0.23 10.70
CA GLU A 159 -13.51 -1.68 10.90
C GLU A 159 -12.44 -2.49 10.16
N GLU A 160 -12.11 -2.12 8.91
CA GLU A 160 -11.05 -2.79 8.16
C GLU A 160 -9.69 -2.58 8.83
N ARG A 161 -9.43 -1.37 9.31
CA ARG A 161 -8.21 -1.04 10.04
C ARG A 161 -8.10 -1.83 11.34
N SER A 162 -9.18 -1.93 12.12
CA SER A 162 -9.19 -2.67 13.39
C SER A 162 -8.98 -4.17 13.14
N ALA A 163 -9.65 -4.75 12.15
CA ALA A 163 -9.47 -6.15 11.74
C ALA A 163 -8.02 -6.42 11.29
N ARG A 164 -7.43 -5.53 10.48
CA ARG A 164 -6.02 -5.65 10.06
C ARG A 164 -5.07 -5.61 11.25
N LEU A 165 -5.24 -4.65 12.16
CA LEU A 165 -4.38 -4.52 13.35
C LEU A 165 -4.53 -5.72 14.28
N HIS A 166 -5.73 -6.27 14.43
CA HIS A 166 -5.97 -7.48 15.20
C HIS A 166 -5.22 -8.70 14.62
N VAL A 167 -5.33 -8.90 13.30
CA VAL A 167 -4.59 -9.97 12.59
C VAL A 167 -3.08 -9.79 12.69
N ASP A 168 -2.59 -8.56 12.54
CA ASP A 168 -1.16 -8.25 12.66
C ASP A 168 -0.65 -8.50 14.09
N ALA A 169 -1.42 -8.11 15.12
CA ALA A 169 -1.09 -8.36 16.52
C ALA A 169 -1.04 -9.87 16.84
N HIS A 170 -2.03 -10.64 16.38
CA HIS A 170 -2.05 -12.09 16.54
C HIS A 170 -0.86 -12.76 15.84
N ARG A 171 -0.53 -12.35 14.61
CA ARG A 171 0.66 -12.84 13.90
C ARG A 171 1.95 -12.53 14.67
N HIS A 172 2.07 -11.31 15.20
CA HIS A 172 3.23 -10.94 16.02
C HIS A 172 3.34 -11.78 17.29
N GLN A 173 2.21 -12.09 17.95
CA GLN A 173 2.21 -12.97 19.12
C GLN A 173 2.61 -14.39 18.75
N GLN A 174 2.05 -14.97 17.69
CA GLN A 174 2.43 -16.30 17.23
C GLN A 174 3.90 -16.38 16.85
N ASN A 175 4.43 -15.37 16.15
CA ASN A 175 5.85 -15.31 15.82
C ASN A 175 6.71 -15.31 17.09
N ARG A 176 6.35 -14.52 18.11
CA ARG A 176 7.06 -14.49 19.40
C ARG A 176 7.01 -15.82 20.14
N ASN A 177 5.88 -16.52 20.08
CA ASN A 177 5.73 -17.83 20.72
C ASN A 177 6.57 -18.91 20.01
N ASN A 178 6.81 -18.74 18.71
CA ASN A 178 7.58 -19.66 17.88
C ASN A 178 9.05 -19.23 17.72
N GLU A 179 9.47 -18.10 18.31
CA GLU A 179 10.86 -17.62 18.27
C GLU A 179 11.78 -18.64 18.95
N SER A 180 12.90 -18.95 18.30
CA SER A 180 14.00 -19.66 18.95
C SER A 180 14.69 -18.77 20.00
N ALA A 181 15.42 -19.37 20.94
CA ALA A 181 16.15 -18.63 21.97
C ALA A 181 17.15 -17.61 21.39
N MET A 182 17.79 -17.94 20.26
CA MET A 182 18.74 -17.06 19.56
C MET A 182 18.04 -15.88 18.87
N GLU A 183 16.87 -16.10 18.28
CA GLU A 183 16.06 -15.02 17.69
C GLU A 183 15.51 -14.10 18.79
N GLN A 184 15.07 -14.68 19.91
CA GLN A 184 14.60 -13.93 21.06
C GLN A 184 15.71 -13.05 21.64
N SER A 185 16.92 -13.58 21.84
CA SER A 185 18.06 -12.81 22.35
C SER A 185 18.43 -11.68 21.39
N SER A 186 18.53 -11.96 20.10
CA SER A 186 18.81 -10.96 19.05
C SER A 186 17.76 -9.84 19.03
N ARG A 187 16.47 -10.18 19.16
CA ARG A 187 15.37 -9.20 19.24
C ARG A 187 15.48 -8.33 20.49
N LEU A 188 15.76 -8.93 21.65
CA LEU A 188 15.90 -8.21 22.92
C LEU A 188 17.12 -7.29 22.91
N GLU A 189 18.25 -7.75 22.36
CA GLU A 189 19.45 -6.94 22.19
C GLU A 189 19.21 -5.77 21.24
N ALA A 190 18.58 -5.99 20.09
CA ALA A 190 18.19 -4.91 19.17
C ALA A 190 17.23 -3.91 19.83
N ASN A 191 16.28 -4.38 20.63
CA ASN A 191 15.41 -3.51 21.43
C ASN A 191 16.20 -2.69 22.46
N ALA A 192 17.14 -3.31 23.18
CA ALA A 192 17.99 -2.63 24.15
C ALA A 192 18.89 -1.59 23.46
N ALA A 193 19.47 -1.91 22.30
CA ALA A 193 20.26 -0.99 21.50
C ALA A 193 19.43 0.23 21.05
N ARG A 194 18.24 0.01 20.50
CA ARG A 194 17.31 1.10 20.13
C ARG A 194 16.90 1.96 21.32
N ASN A 195 16.65 1.35 22.47
CA ASN A 195 16.32 2.08 23.69
C ASN A 195 17.52 2.90 24.21
N ARG A 196 18.74 2.38 24.11
CA ARG A 196 19.97 3.14 24.42
C ARG A 196 20.13 4.33 23.46
N GLN A 197 19.98 4.13 22.16
CA GLN A 197 20.02 5.20 21.16
C GLN A 197 18.97 6.28 21.43
N ARG A 198 17.70 5.91 21.62
CA ARG A 198 16.63 6.87 21.95
C ARG A 198 16.92 7.67 23.21
N ARG A 199 17.51 7.04 24.24
CA ARG A 199 17.90 7.74 25.47
C ARG A 199 19.06 8.70 25.21
N ALA A 200 20.05 8.32 24.41
CA ALA A 200 21.15 9.20 24.02
C ALA A 200 20.67 10.40 23.19
N GLU A 201 19.85 10.16 22.16
CA GLU A 201 19.23 11.22 21.34
C GLU A 201 18.36 12.16 22.18
N PHE A 202 17.60 11.62 23.14
CA PHE A 202 16.80 12.43 24.07
C PHE A 202 17.70 13.29 24.97
N VAL A 203 18.81 12.75 25.49
CA VAL A 203 19.80 13.50 26.28
C VAL A 203 20.49 14.59 25.44
N GLU A 204 20.78 14.34 24.16
CA GLU A 204 21.32 15.36 23.24
C GLU A 204 20.29 16.47 22.94
N SER A 205 19.01 16.14 22.75
CA SER A 205 17.93 17.12 22.53
C SER A 205 17.52 17.90 23.80
N THR A 206 17.83 17.37 24.99
CA THR A 206 17.63 18.01 26.29
C THR A 206 18.96 18.46 26.90
N GLY A 207 19.88 18.92 26.06
CA GLY A 207 21.26 19.33 26.40
C GLY A 207 21.43 20.51 27.37
N VAL A 208 20.48 20.80 28.26
CA VAL A 208 20.67 21.74 29.39
C VAL A 208 19.99 21.27 30.69
N ALA A 209 18.92 20.47 30.65
CA ALA A 209 18.07 20.30 31.85
C ALA A 209 18.33 19.04 32.69
N LEU A 210 19.05 18.03 32.20
CA LEU A 210 19.21 16.75 32.91
C LEU A 210 20.66 16.26 33.04
N CYS A 211 21.63 16.98 32.48
CA CYS A 211 23.06 16.62 32.53
C CYS A 211 23.77 17.08 33.81
N THR A 212 23.12 17.00 34.97
CA THR A 212 23.84 16.92 36.26
C THR A 212 22.96 16.20 37.27
N ARG A 213 23.12 14.87 37.41
CA ARG A 213 23.13 14.28 38.76
C ARG A 213 24.46 14.66 39.42
N ILE A 214 24.68 15.96 39.60
CA ILE A 214 25.58 16.45 40.63
C ILE A 214 24.66 16.54 41.84
N SER A 215 24.67 15.52 42.68
CA SER A 215 24.16 15.66 44.04
C SER A 215 25.15 16.53 44.83
N GLU A 216 25.28 17.82 44.50
CA GLU A 216 26.18 18.78 45.17
C GLU A 216 26.04 20.18 44.54
N ALA A 217 24.93 20.84 44.85
CA ALA A 217 24.79 22.31 44.80
C ALA A 217 23.60 22.76 45.67
N HIS A 218 22.62 21.88 45.89
CA HIS A 218 21.44 22.12 46.72
C HIS A 218 21.21 21.05 47.80
N TYR A 219 22.21 20.23 48.12
CA TYR A 219 22.11 19.34 49.28
C TYR A 219 22.37 20.16 50.55
N LEU A 220 21.30 20.48 51.28
CA LEU A 220 21.33 21.30 52.49
C LEU A 220 21.78 20.53 53.76
N GLY A 221 22.34 19.32 53.57
CA GLY A 221 22.73 18.40 54.65
C GLY A 221 21.55 17.57 55.18
N GLU A 222 21.78 16.84 56.27
CA GLU A 222 20.74 16.09 56.96
C GLU A 222 19.81 17.03 57.77
N LEU A 223 18.51 16.72 57.81
CA LEU A 223 17.49 17.47 58.56
C LEU A 223 17.52 17.09 60.05
N ASN A 224 18.62 17.38 60.73
CA ASN A 224 18.92 16.82 62.05
C ASN A 224 18.91 17.84 63.21
N GLN A 225 18.74 19.15 62.95
CA GLN A 225 18.69 20.16 64.01
C GLN A 225 17.26 20.44 64.49
N THR A 226 16.99 20.21 65.77
CA THR A 226 15.67 20.47 66.39
C THR A 226 15.63 21.85 67.05
N ARG A 227 14.57 22.62 66.78
CA ARG A 227 14.34 23.91 67.42
C ARG A 227 13.76 23.72 68.83
N VAL A 228 14.39 24.31 69.85
CA VAL A 228 14.06 24.12 71.28
C VAL A 228 12.61 24.48 71.62
N HIS A 229 12.01 25.44 70.92
CA HIS A 229 10.68 25.96 71.26
C HIS A 229 9.50 25.31 70.52
N CYS A 230 9.74 24.57 69.43
CA CYS A 230 8.64 23.98 68.64
C CYS A 230 8.93 22.59 68.08
N GLY A 231 10.12 22.02 68.34
CA GLY A 231 10.46 20.65 67.96
C GLY A 231 10.64 20.42 66.45
N SER A 232 10.46 21.44 65.60
CA SER A 232 10.65 21.33 64.16
C SER A 232 12.12 21.07 63.83
N ARG A 233 12.35 20.16 62.87
CA ARG A 233 13.68 19.84 62.36
C ARG A 233 14.02 20.74 61.17
N HIS A 234 15.20 21.35 61.21
CA HIS A 234 15.72 22.24 60.18
C HIS A 234 17.03 21.72 59.62
N PHE A 235 17.37 22.19 58.41
CA PHE A 235 18.68 21.95 57.82
C PHE A 235 19.73 22.83 58.51
N HIS A 236 20.95 22.32 58.63
CA HIS A 236 22.06 23.01 59.32
C HIS A 236 22.32 24.43 58.79
N CYS A 237 22.11 24.64 57.49
CA CYS A 237 22.32 25.91 56.81
C CYS A 237 21.12 26.88 56.85
N GLU A 238 19.97 26.48 57.39
CA GLU A 238 18.80 27.37 57.57
C GLU A 238 18.88 28.20 58.86
N VAL A 239 19.83 27.92 59.74
CA VAL A 239 20.08 28.74 60.94
C VAL A 239 20.82 30.01 60.53
N LYS A 240 20.08 30.99 59.99
CA LYS A 240 20.60 32.35 59.84
C LYS A 240 20.92 32.89 61.23
N SER A 241 22.08 33.52 61.39
CA SER A 241 22.41 34.32 62.56
C SER A 241 21.33 35.37 62.74
N SER A 242 20.38 35.09 63.62
CA SER A 242 19.39 36.05 64.08
C SER A 242 20.20 37.22 64.65
N HIS A 243 20.31 38.32 63.92
CA HIS A 243 20.73 39.60 64.47
C HIS A 243 19.48 40.29 64.98
N PRO A 244 19.10 40.10 66.26
CA PRO A 244 17.88 40.71 66.81
C PRO A 244 17.89 42.24 66.68
N GLY A 245 19.08 42.86 66.64
CA GLY A 245 19.25 44.29 66.38
C GLY A 245 18.79 44.73 64.99
N LEU A 246 19.02 43.92 63.95
CA LEU A 246 18.64 44.27 62.58
C LEU A 246 17.12 44.22 62.37
N MET A 247 16.46 43.21 62.96
CA MET A 247 14.99 43.09 62.88
C MET A 247 14.29 44.22 63.64
N ARG A 248 14.85 44.66 64.78
CA ARG A 248 14.34 45.84 65.50
C ARG A 248 14.51 47.11 64.68
N PHE A 249 15.70 47.34 64.11
CA PHE A 249 15.98 48.51 63.28
C PHE A 249 15.07 48.60 62.04
N LEU A 250 14.87 47.48 61.33
CA LEU A 250 13.99 47.46 60.16
C LEU A 250 12.52 47.68 60.53
N SER A 251 12.07 47.13 61.67
CA SER A 251 10.71 47.38 62.16
C SER A 251 10.49 48.84 62.53
N GLU A 252 11.50 49.49 63.13
CA GLU A 252 11.45 50.91 63.51
C GLU A 252 11.45 51.81 62.26
N LEU A 253 12.30 51.50 61.28
CA LEU A 253 12.34 52.20 59.99
C LEU A 253 11.01 52.06 59.22
N LEU A 254 10.44 50.86 59.17
CA LEU A 254 9.15 50.62 58.50
C LEU A 254 7.99 51.33 59.19
N SER A 255 8.02 51.41 60.53
CA SER A 255 7.01 52.16 61.30
C SER A 255 7.07 53.68 61.08
N ASN A 256 8.25 54.22 60.74
CA ASN A 256 8.42 55.66 60.47
C ASN A 256 8.03 56.07 59.05
N VAL A 257 8.13 55.15 58.08
CA VAL A 257 7.86 55.45 56.66
C VAL A 257 6.42 55.08 56.27
N ASN A 258 5.84 54.06 56.89
CA ASN A 258 4.51 53.59 56.54
C ASN A 258 3.49 53.94 57.64
N VAL A 259 2.54 54.83 57.32
CA VAL A 259 1.46 55.27 58.20
C VAL A 259 0.65 54.08 58.77
N TYR A 260 0.48 53.01 57.98
CA TYR A 260 -0.20 51.79 58.45
C TYR A 260 0.63 51.00 59.46
N ALA A 261 1.97 51.02 59.35
CA ALA A 261 2.84 50.38 60.34
C ALA A 261 2.90 51.20 61.65
N GLN A 262 2.74 52.52 61.56
CA GLN A 262 2.63 53.40 62.73
C GLN A 262 1.34 53.13 63.53
N SER A 263 0.21 52.87 62.86
CA SER A 263 -1.04 52.50 63.55
C SER A 263 -0.94 51.15 64.26
N PHE A 264 -0.24 50.17 63.69
CA PHE A 264 0.00 48.88 64.36
C PHE A 264 0.92 49.02 65.58
N LYS A 265 1.93 49.88 65.51
CA LYS A 265 2.81 50.18 66.65
C LYS A 265 2.01 50.82 67.79
N MET A 266 1.18 51.81 67.49
CA MET A 266 0.30 52.47 68.47
C MET A 266 -0.69 51.49 69.11
N MET A 267 -1.30 50.58 68.34
CA MET A 267 -2.21 49.57 68.92
C MET A 267 -1.47 48.58 69.82
N SER A 268 -0.30 48.10 69.42
CA SER A 268 0.49 47.19 70.25
C SER A 268 0.99 47.86 71.53
N GLU A 269 1.34 49.14 71.49
CA GLU A 269 1.73 49.92 72.66
C GLU A 269 0.54 50.14 73.62
N VAL A 270 -0.67 50.38 73.08
CA VAL A 270 -1.90 50.46 73.88
C VAL A 270 -2.23 49.10 74.52
N GLU A 271 -2.17 48.00 73.77
CA GLU A 271 -2.39 46.66 74.32
C GLU A 271 -1.39 46.32 75.42
N GLN A 272 -0.11 46.67 75.25
CA GLN A 272 0.92 46.48 76.28
C GLN A 272 0.67 47.36 77.50
N ALA A 273 0.19 48.60 77.32
CA ALA A 273 -0.19 49.47 78.42
C ALA A 273 -1.41 48.94 79.19
N GLU A 274 -2.41 48.42 78.49
CA GLU A 274 -3.60 47.78 79.07
C GLU A 274 -3.22 46.51 79.84
N LEU A 275 -2.35 45.66 79.29
CA LEU A 275 -1.83 44.48 80.00
C LEU A 275 -1.01 44.86 81.23
N ALA A 276 -0.18 45.91 81.15
CA ALA A 276 0.58 46.40 82.29
C ALA A 276 -0.32 47.04 83.36
N ALA A 277 -1.40 47.73 82.97
CA ALA A 277 -2.40 48.26 83.88
C ALA A 277 -3.21 47.14 84.54
N ALA A 278 -3.67 46.16 83.78
CA ALA A 278 -4.36 44.98 84.29
C ALA A 278 -3.49 44.19 85.29
N ALA A 279 -2.18 44.09 85.03
CA ALA A 279 -1.24 43.47 85.96
C ALA A 279 -1.06 44.27 87.26
N ARG A 280 -1.10 45.61 87.21
CA ARG A 280 -1.08 46.45 88.43
C ARG A 280 -2.38 46.36 89.22
N GLU A 281 -3.50 46.20 88.53
CA GLU A 281 -4.83 46.11 89.12
C GLU A 281 -5.26 44.68 89.48
N ASN A 282 -4.39 43.68 89.30
CA ASN A 282 -4.68 42.24 89.47
C ASN A 282 -5.97 41.78 88.74
N ARG A 283 -6.23 42.32 87.55
CA ARG A 283 -7.34 41.87 86.68
C ARG A 283 -6.85 40.72 85.80
N ALA A 284 -7.67 39.68 85.68
CA ALA A 284 -7.42 38.60 84.72
C ALA A 284 -7.56 39.13 83.29
N PRO A 285 -6.68 38.72 82.35
CA PRO A 285 -6.81 39.12 80.94
C PRO A 285 -8.11 38.58 80.36
N LEU A 286 -8.79 39.40 79.54
CA LEU A 286 -9.96 38.99 78.78
C LEU A 286 -9.47 38.16 77.59
N ASP A 287 -9.77 36.86 77.59
CA ASP A 287 -9.54 35.95 76.46
C ASP A 287 -10.51 36.21 75.30
#